data_AF-A0A7C3D2M7-F1
#
_entry.id   AF-A0A7C3D2M7-F1
#
_cell.length_a   1.000
_cell.length_b   1.000
_cell.length_c   1.000
_cell.angle_alpha   90.00
_cell.angle_beta   90.00
_cell.angle_gamma   90.00
#
_symmetry.space_group_name_H-M   'P 1'
#
loop_
_entity.id
_entity.type
_entity.pdbx_description
1 polymer ?
#
loop_
_entity_poly.entity_id
_entity_poly.type
_entity_poly.pdbx_seq_one_letter_code
_entity_poly.pdbx_strand_id
1 'polypeptide(L)'
;MKSLRLRGDKRGLFRNRLGAVAGGLILAALLAALVLWRQPIYAFIANREPIRAWVEGLGPWGPAAIILLEAAQTLLAPLPGQAIELVSGYLYGPWWGSLLAMIGIALGSSLAFGLARRFGRPLAVKLAGRRSMDRLDDLAR
;
A
#
# COMPACT_ATOMS: atom_id res chain seq x y z
N MET A 1 2.51 -25.55 -48.34
CA MET A 1 3.28 -24.89 -47.25
C MET A 1 2.46 -23.78 -46.54
N LYS A 2 1.28 -24.11 -45.95
CA LYS A 2 0.39 -23.12 -45.28
C LYS A 2 -0.04 -23.50 -43.85
N SER A 3 0.43 -24.63 -43.30
CA SER A 3 -0.10 -25.20 -42.05
C SER A 3 0.69 -24.89 -40.77
N LEU A 4 1.78 -24.11 -40.82
CA LEU A 4 2.67 -23.90 -39.65
C LEU A 4 2.52 -22.54 -38.92
N ARG A 5 1.62 -21.64 -39.34
CA ARG A 5 1.46 -20.30 -38.72
C ARG A 5 0.37 -20.20 -37.63
N LEU A 6 -0.45 -21.23 -37.39
CA LEU A 6 -1.58 -21.15 -36.45
C LEU A 6 -1.27 -21.61 -35.00
N ARG A 7 -0.01 -21.95 -34.69
CA ARG A 7 0.36 -22.52 -33.39
C ARG A 7 0.93 -21.51 -32.36
N GLY A 8 1.16 -20.26 -32.77
CA GLY A 8 1.77 -19.22 -31.93
C GLY A 8 0.80 -18.37 -31.08
N ASP A 9 -0.48 -18.31 -31.47
CA ASP A 9 -1.42 -17.31 -30.95
C ASP A 9 -2.18 -17.74 -29.68
N LYS A 10 -2.34 -19.05 -29.47
CA LYS A 10 -3.10 -19.58 -28.33
C LYS A 10 -2.46 -19.27 -26.96
N ARG A 11 -1.13 -19.09 -26.89
CA ARG A 11 -0.41 -18.81 -25.63
C ARG A 11 -0.58 -17.35 -25.16
N GLY A 12 -0.78 -16.40 -26.08
CA GLY A 12 -1.02 -14.98 -25.75
C GLY A 12 -2.43 -14.74 -25.22
N LEU A 13 -3.43 -15.37 -25.86
CA LEU A 13 -4.83 -15.27 -25.47
C LEU A 13 -5.10 -15.84 -24.06
N PHE A 14 -4.48 -16.96 -23.72
CA PHE A 14 -4.63 -17.60 -22.40
C PHE A 14 -4.02 -16.77 -21.28
N ARG A 15 -2.89 -16.09 -21.53
CA ARG A 15 -2.22 -15.24 -20.55
C ARG A 15 -2.99 -13.95 -20.27
N ASN A 16 -3.63 -13.37 -21.29
CA ASN A 16 -4.52 -12.21 -21.12
C ASN A 16 -5.82 -12.57 -20.38
N ARG A 17 -6.38 -13.76 -20.64
CA ARG A 17 -7.55 -14.24 -19.88
C ARG A 17 -7.21 -14.55 -18.42
N LEU A 18 -6.04 -15.14 -18.15
CA LEU A 18 -5.58 -15.35 -16.78
C LEU A 18 -5.37 -14.03 -16.04
N GLY A 19 -4.77 -13.03 -16.69
CA GLY A 19 -4.58 -11.69 -16.12
C GLY A 19 -5.89 -10.96 -15.87
N ALA A 20 -6.86 -11.07 -16.78
CA ALA A 20 -8.19 -10.49 -16.62
C ALA A 20 -8.99 -11.16 -15.48
N VAL A 21 -8.89 -12.49 -15.35
CA VAL A 21 -9.52 -13.23 -14.24
C VAL A 21 -8.85 -12.89 -12.91
N ALA A 22 -7.51 -12.84 -12.85
CA ALA A 22 -6.78 -12.43 -11.65
C ALA A 22 -7.12 -10.99 -11.25
N GLY A 23 -7.19 -10.06 -12.21
CA GLY A 23 -7.60 -8.68 -11.96
C GLY A 23 -9.04 -8.58 -11.45
N GLY A 24 -9.97 -9.35 -12.05
CA GLY A 24 -11.36 -9.43 -11.58
C GLY A 24 -11.49 -10.00 -10.17
N LEU A 25 -10.70 -11.04 -9.83
CA LEU A 25 -10.66 -11.62 -8.49
C LEU A 25 -10.06 -10.65 -7.47
N ILE A 26 -9.00 -9.93 -7.81
CA ILE A 26 -8.41 -8.88 -6.96
C ILE A 26 -9.44 -7.77 -6.72
N LEU A 27 -10.12 -7.30 -7.77
CA LEU A 27 -11.16 -6.27 -7.64
C LEU A 27 -12.33 -6.75 -6.77
N ALA A 28 -12.80 -7.97 -6.97
CA ALA A 28 -13.87 -8.57 -6.16
C ALA A 28 -13.43 -8.75 -4.70
N ALA A 29 -12.18 -9.16 -4.46
CA ALA A 29 -11.62 -9.29 -3.11
C ALA A 29 -11.50 -7.92 -2.41
N LEU A 30 -11.09 -6.86 -3.12
CA LEU A 30 -11.05 -5.49 -2.61
C LEU A 30 -12.45 -4.97 -2.28
N LEU A 31 -13.44 -5.21 -3.14
CA LEU A 31 -14.84 -4.84 -2.89
C LEU A 31 -15.43 -5.63 -1.72
N ALA A 32 -15.16 -6.92 -1.61
CA ALA A 32 -15.58 -7.74 -0.49
C ALA A 32 -14.93 -7.26 0.82
N ALA A 33 -13.62 -6.96 0.80
CA ALA A 33 -12.93 -6.38 1.94
C ALA A 33 -13.58 -5.05 2.37
N LEU A 34 -13.89 -4.16 1.43
CA LEU A 34 -14.55 -2.89 1.72
C LEU A 34 -15.93 -3.09 2.39
N VAL A 35 -16.74 -4.04 1.90
CA VAL A 35 -18.07 -4.32 2.44
C VAL A 35 -18.01 -5.01 3.81
N LEU A 36 -17.08 -5.95 4.00
CA LEU A 36 -16.92 -6.68 5.25
C LEU A 36 -16.30 -5.80 6.35
N TRP A 37 -15.38 -4.91 5.98
CA TRP A 37 -14.70 -4.03 6.93
C TRP A 37 -15.50 -2.76 7.26
N ARG A 38 -16.64 -2.51 6.61
CA ARG A 38 -17.49 -1.35 6.92
C ARG A 38 -17.85 -1.26 8.41
N GLN A 39 -18.32 -2.37 9.00
CA GLN A 39 -18.80 -2.43 10.38
C GLN A 39 -17.69 -2.22 11.41
N PRO A 40 -16.52 -2.92 11.33
CA PRO A 40 -15.43 -2.66 12.25
C PRO A 40 -14.84 -1.25 12.08
N ILE A 41 -14.80 -0.69 10.86
CA ILE A 41 -14.37 0.70 10.65
C ILE A 41 -15.34 1.67 11.32
N TYR A 42 -16.66 1.50 11.13
CA TYR A 42 -17.66 2.34 11.81
C TYR A 42 -17.59 2.19 13.33
N ALA A 43 -17.46 0.97 13.85
CA ALA A 43 -17.33 0.73 15.28
C ALA A 43 -16.04 1.31 15.88
N PHE A 44 -14.94 1.29 15.13
CA PHE A 44 -13.66 1.89 15.51
C PHE A 44 -13.74 3.43 15.52
N ILE A 45 -14.41 4.03 14.54
CA ILE A 45 -14.65 5.49 14.50
C ILE A 45 -15.67 5.92 15.57
N ALA A 46 -16.63 5.06 15.90
CA ALA A 46 -17.68 5.33 16.90
C ALA A 46 -17.17 5.16 18.34
N ASN A 47 -16.35 4.13 18.61
CA ASN A 47 -15.76 3.90 19.94
C ASN A 47 -14.37 4.55 20.02
N ARG A 48 -14.38 5.82 20.43
CA ARG A 48 -13.21 6.73 20.44
C ARG A 48 -12.35 6.65 21.69
N GLU A 49 -12.89 6.07 22.75
CA GLU A 49 -12.24 5.88 24.06
C GLU A 49 -10.89 5.14 24.00
N PRO A 50 -10.75 4.00 23.30
CA PRO A 50 -9.49 3.24 23.31
C PRO A 50 -8.32 3.99 22.71
N ILE A 51 -8.59 4.78 21.66
CA ILE A 51 -7.58 5.58 20.96
C ILE A 51 -7.13 6.74 21.84
N ARG A 52 -8.09 7.42 22.47
CA ARG A 52 -7.82 8.52 23.39
C ARG A 52 -7.01 8.03 24.58
N ALA A 53 -7.41 6.93 25.21
CA ALA A 53 -6.70 6.34 26.34
C ALA A 53 -5.28 5.87 25.97
N TRP A 54 -5.10 5.30 24.77
CA TRP A 54 -3.77 4.91 24.28
C TRP A 54 -2.85 6.12 24.11
N VAL A 55 -3.35 7.24 23.55
CA VAL A 55 -2.54 8.45 23.37
C VAL A 55 -2.32 9.23 24.66
N GLU A 56 -3.34 9.36 25.51
CA GLU A 56 -3.18 9.96 26.84
C GLU A 56 -2.13 9.17 27.67
N GLY A 57 -2.06 7.84 27.48
CA GLY A 57 -1.03 6.99 28.07
C GLY A 57 0.40 7.20 27.55
N LEU A 58 0.57 7.82 26.38
CA LEU A 58 1.89 8.16 25.81
C LEU A 58 2.45 9.49 26.35
N GLY A 59 1.61 10.31 26.99
CA GLY A 59 2.01 11.59 27.58
C GLY A 59 2.75 12.49 26.58
N PRO A 60 3.91 13.08 26.93
CA PRO A 60 4.68 13.96 26.04
C PRO A 60 5.16 13.32 24.73
N TRP A 61 5.20 11.99 24.64
CA TRP A 61 5.70 11.27 23.47
C TRP A 61 4.65 11.05 22.37
N GLY A 62 3.39 11.41 22.62
CA GLY A 62 2.31 11.19 21.66
C GLY A 62 2.59 11.75 20.24
N PRO A 63 3.14 12.97 20.06
CA PRO A 63 3.48 13.49 18.74
C PRO A 63 4.52 12.64 17.99
N ALA A 64 5.54 12.15 18.71
CA ALA A 64 6.56 11.26 18.15
C ALA A 64 5.96 9.91 17.75
N ALA A 65 5.04 9.37 18.56
CA ALA A 65 4.35 8.13 18.26
C ALA A 65 3.49 8.23 16.98
N ILE A 66 2.79 9.35 16.77
CA ILE A 66 2.06 9.62 15.53
C ILE A 66 3.01 9.63 14.34
N ILE A 67 4.12 10.37 14.41
CA ILE A 67 5.11 10.44 13.32
C ILE A 67 5.64 9.04 12.98
N LEU A 68 5.96 8.23 13.98
CA LEU A 68 6.48 6.87 13.79
C LEU A 68 5.42 5.92 13.20
N LEU A 69 4.17 6.02 13.66
CA LEU A 69 3.05 5.26 13.10
C LEU A 69 2.80 5.60 11.63
N GLU A 70 2.83 6.89 11.30
CA GLU A 70 2.67 7.40 9.94
C GLU A 70 3.85 6.99 9.02
N ALA A 71 5.06 7.00 9.54
CA ALA A 71 6.21 6.47 8.82
C ALA A 71 6.10 4.94 8.61
N ALA A 72 5.65 4.21 9.63
CA ALA A 72 5.49 2.76 9.57
C ALA A 72 4.37 2.34 8.62
N GLN A 73 3.21 2.98 8.66
CA GLN A 73 2.07 2.67 7.78
C GLN A 73 2.39 2.98 6.32
N THR A 74 3.17 4.04 6.05
CA THR A 74 3.68 4.35 4.72
C THR A 74 4.58 3.23 4.16
N LEU A 75 5.35 2.55 5.03
CA LEU A 75 6.19 1.41 4.65
C LEU A 75 5.40 0.09 4.59
N LEU A 76 4.43 -0.07 5.48
CA LEU A 76 3.65 -1.28 5.69
C LEU A 76 2.27 -1.11 5.04
N ALA A 77 2.17 -1.58 3.79
CA ALA A 77 0.97 -1.49 2.95
C ALA A 77 -0.40 -1.92 3.54
N PRO A 78 -0.52 -2.80 4.56
CA PRO A 78 -1.84 -3.17 5.09
C PRO A 78 -2.40 -2.24 6.17
N LEU A 79 -1.64 -1.23 6.64
CA LEU A 79 -2.13 -0.30 7.67
C LEU A 79 -2.99 0.81 7.04
N PRO A 80 -4.23 1.05 7.54
CA PRO A 80 -5.09 2.10 7.01
C PRO A 80 -4.64 3.48 7.50
N GLY A 81 -3.88 4.21 6.69
CA GLY A 81 -3.34 5.53 7.04
C GLY A 81 -4.38 6.58 7.40
N GLN A 82 -5.56 6.54 6.77
CA GLN A 82 -6.62 7.52 7.03
C GLN A 82 -7.11 7.46 8.48
N ALA A 83 -7.06 6.28 9.11
CA ALA A 83 -7.40 6.16 10.52
C ALA A 83 -6.39 6.90 11.40
N ILE A 84 -5.09 6.81 11.08
CA ILE A 84 -4.02 7.45 11.86
C ILE A 84 -4.06 8.96 11.68
N GLU A 85 -4.31 9.44 10.45
CA GLU A 85 -4.50 10.87 10.16
C GLU A 85 -5.69 11.46 10.93
N LEU A 86 -6.82 10.75 10.95
CA LEU A 86 -8.03 11.17 11.67
C LEU A 86 -7.78 11.25 13.18
N VAL A 87 -7.05 10.27 13.72
CA VAL A 87 -6.63 10.22 15.12
C VAL A 87 -5.69 11.38 15.44
N SER A 88 -4.70 11.63 14.59
CA SER A 88 -3.76 12.75 14.74
C SER A 88 -4.49 14.10 14.79
N GLY A 89 -5.41 14.34 13.84
CA GLY A 89 -6.22 15.56 13.78
C GLY A 89 -7.16 15.71 14.97
N TYR A 90 -7.71 14.61 15.48
CA TYR A 90 -8.55 14.61 16.68
C TYR A 90 -7.77 14.98 17.95
N LEU A 91 -6.57 14.44 18.11
CA LEU A 91 -5.77 14.61 19.34
C LEU A 91 -5.02 15.94 19.39
N TYR A 92 -4.49 16.38 18.25
CA TYR A 92 -3.62 17.57 18.17
C TYR A 92 -4.27 18.74 17.43
N GLY A 93 -5.53 18.60 17.03
CA GLY A 93 -6.25 19.56 16.21
C GLY A 93 -5.87 19.45 14.72
N PRO A 94 -6.65 20.10 13.83
CA PRO A 94 -6.48 19.94 12.39
C PRO A 94 -5.08 20.36 11.92
N TRP A 95 -4.57 21.51 12.37
CA TRP A 95 -3.28 22.02 11.90
C TRP A 95 -2.08 21.21 12.42
N TRP A 96 -2.07 20.94 13.73
CA TRP A 96 -0.94 20.26 14.37
C TRP A 96 -0.95 18.76 14.11
N GLY A 97 -2.13 18.15 14.11
CA GLY A 97 -2.29 16.76 13.68
C GLY A 97 -1.88 16.55 12.22
N SER A 98 -2.27 17.45 11.31
CA SER A 98 -1.83 17.38 9.92
C SER A 98 -0.32 17.55 9.78
N LEU A 99 0.31 18.48 10.51
CA LEU A 99 1.77 18.62 10.43
C LEU A 99 2.49 17.34 10.89
N LEU A 100 2.08 16.76 12.01
CA LEU A 100 2.68 15.52 12.51
C LEU A 100 2.51 14.37 11.52
N ALA A 101 1.33 14.25 10.90
CA ALA A 101 1.08 13.27 9.86
C ALA A 101 1.97 13.49 8.64
N MET A 102 2.06 14.73 8.14
CA MET A 102 2.93 15.08 7.01
C MET A 102 4.40 14.73 7.27
N ILE A 103 4.91 14.99 8.47
CA ILE A 103 6.28 14.65 8.84
C ILE A 103 6.47 13.13 8.80
N GLY A 104 5.57 12.36 9.40
CA GLY A 104 5.63 10.90 9.39
C GLY A 104 5.56 10.31 7.98
N ILE A 105 4.62 10.77 7.16
CA ILE A 105 4.47 10.37 5.75
C ILE A 105 5.74 10.72 4.94
N ALA A 106 6.30 11.90 5.14
CA ALA A 106 7.53 12.33 4.45
C ALA A 106 8.73 11.45 4.82
N LEU A 107 8.87 11.11 6.11
CA LEU A 107 9.91 10.20 6.60
C LEU A 107 9.72 8.79 6.05
N GLY A 108 8.52 8.23 6.15
CA GLY A 108 8.18 6.92 5.62
C GLY A 108 8.42 6.83 4.12
N SER A 109 8.00 7.85 3.36
CA SER A 109 8.21 7.94 1.91
C SER A 109 9.70 8.02 1.57
N SER A 110 10.47 8.84 2.28
CA SER A 110 11.92 8.96 2.08
C SER A 110 12.62 7.63 2.29
N LEU A 111 12.24 6.89 3.34
CA LEU A 111 12.74 5.54 3.60
C LEU A 111 12.32 4.55 2.51
N ALA A 112 11.05 4.57 2.09
CA ALA A 112 10.53 3.71 1.04
C ALA A 112 11.28 3.93 -0.29
N PHE A 113 11.48 5.19 -0.69
CA PHE A 113 12.27 5.54 -1.86
C PHE A 113 13.74 5.13 -1.72
N GLY A 114 14.33 5.31 -0.54
CA GLY A 114 15.70 4.87 -0.26
C GLY A 114 15.86 3.36 -0.43
N LEU A 115 14.93 2.58 0.14
CA LEU A 115 14.89 1.12 -0.01
C LEU A 115 14.64 0.70 -1.46
N ALA A 116 13.72 1.37 -2.16
CA ALA A 116 13.44 1.09 -3.57
C ALA A 116 14.66 1.39 -4.47
N ARG A 117 15.40 2.48 -4.23
CA ARG A 117 16.62 2.79 -4.98
C ARG A 117 17.72 1.75 -4.74
N ARG A 118 17.89 1.31 -3.49
CA ARG A 118 18.96 0.38 -3.11
C ARG A 118 18.65 -1.06 -3.51
N PHE A 119 17.40 -1.50 -3.35
CA PHE A 119 17.02 -2.91 -3.47
C PHE A 119 16.01 -3.18 -4.58
N GLY A 120 15.44 -2.15 -5.22
CA GLY A 120 14.35 -2.29 -6.19
C GLY A 120 14.72 -3.18 -7.37
N ARG A 121 15.80 -2.87 -8.11
CA ARG A 121 16.18 -3.68 -9.28
C ARG A 121 16.61 -5.11 -8.91
N PRO A 122 17.45 -5.34 -7.88
CA PRO A 122 17.76 -6.70 -7.44
C PRO A 122 16.52 -7.51 -7.03
N LEU A 123 15.58 -6.92 -6.27
CA LEU A 123 14.34 -7.58 -5.87
C LEU A 123 13.42 -7.83 -7.07
N ALA A 124 13.27 -6.85 -7.96
CA ALA A 124 12.45 -6.99 -9.17
C ALA A 124 12.98 -8.10 -10.08
N VAL A 125 14.30 -8.19 -10.28
CA VAL A 125 14.93 -9.28 -11.04
C VAL A 125 14.70 -10.63 -10.37
N LYS A 126 14.79 -10.71 -9.03
CA LYS A 126 14.57 -11.95 -8.28
C LYS A 126 13.10 -12.40 -8.29
N LEU A 127 12.15 -11.47 -8.25
CA LEU A 127 10.72 -11.74 -8.20
C LEU A 127 10.10 -11.98 -9.59
N ALA A 128 10.43 -11.13 -10.56
CA ALA A 128 9.85 -11.17 -11.91
C ALA A 128 10.69 -11.95 -12.93
N GLY A 129 11.94 -12.26 -12.59
CA GLY A 129 12.90 -12.96 -13.44
C GLY A 129 13.63 -12.04 -14.44
N ARG A 130 14.90 -12.36 -14.71
CA ARG A 130 15.78 -11.59 -15.62
C ARG A 130 15.14 -11.33 -16.98
N ARG A 131 14.60 -12.38 -17.62
CA ARG A 131 13.99 -12.28 -18.96
C ARG A 131 12.80 -11.31 -19.05
N SER A 132 12.07 -11.12 -17.96
CA SER A 132 10.96 -10.16 -17.90
C SER A 132 11.47 -8.73 -17.73
N MET A 133 12.53 -8.55 -16.92
CA MET A 133 13.19 -7.25 -16.72
C MET A 133 13.92 -6.77 -17.98
N ASP A 134 14.67 -7.65 -18.66
CA ASP A 134 15.37 -7.30 -19.89
C ASP A 134 14.39 -6.80 -20.98
N ARG A 135 13.21 -7.43 -21.06
CA ARG A 135 12.15 -6.99 -21.99
C ARG A 135 11.55 -5.63 -21.63
N LEU A 136 11.48 -5.27 -20.35
CA LEU A 136 11.03 -3.94 -19.94
C LEU A 136 12.10 -2.89 -20.21
N ASP A 137 13.37 -3.23 -19.96
CA ASP A 137 14.51 -2.36 -20.26
C ASP A 137 14.60 -2.07 -21.78
N ASP A 138 14.32 -3.05 -22.64
CA ASP A 138 14.26 -2.89 -24.10
C ASP A 138 13.11 -1.99 -24.57
N LEU A 139 11.99 -1.96 -23.85
CA LEU A 139 10.83 -1.11 -24.17
C LEU A 139 10.98 0.34 -23.67
N ALA A 140 11.84 0.56 -22.69
CA ALA A 140 12.08 1.87 -22.09
C ALA A 140 13.22 2.66 -22.77
N ARG A 141 13.88 2.06 -23.78
CA ARG A 141 14.87 2.69 -24.66
C ARG A 141 14.21 3.29 -25.89
#